data_AF-A0A402CV69-F1
#
_entry.id   AF-A0A402CV69-F1
#
_cell.length_a   1.000
_cell.length_b   1.000
_cell.length_c   1.000
_cell.angle_alpha   90.00
_cell.angle_beta   90.00
_cell.angle_gamma   90.00
#
_symmetry.space_group_name_H-M   'P 1'
#
loop_
_entity.id
_entity.type
_entity.pdbx_description
1 polymer ?
#
loop_
_entity_poly.entity_id
_entity_poly.type
_entity_poly.pdbx_seq_one_letter_code
_entity_poly.pdbx_strand_id
1 'polypeptide(L)'
;MSDHKFRLLPRPPRDAFFSWLLRVSSFGFALFCYDAYRHNFQINPSKPVGHILIQALFLAAPVLWAFALVRLPQSVVEGETILCRNSVRDLVARNWWSILLYLTPAMTGCLLLAGQALQNPAAIMIVPMSLGTALFTGVVLFIAAACAASVRFTGGALSRLSDGLRLGISLFLPWEKIGSVVRSGEVYGFCAPGMDGVTGGYYRIKDPETRQWLDGALTEVGARIRNQPAPLDFALQFAALAISLGAIALGYWLYGVRRMDWQDVLLIESAIAYGAIAGMEMLRGFARVERLKPASRRQDAVAPNKAADYTDDNESWIVTEEDGRKVTRRVVFGEAPDRDADDWNSMVDLGFVLPRERQTPLQRVAGDALKYDGEVLNGGHLQYFENRGEAHAEDTIRALEALGARDHQAILTAALAAWRGQSRKPIRSALEYSRKANEGEFDALDSQYYAAQPDLNSYLRAYLAKNRDGFIVDRPLDG
;
A
#
# COMPACT_ATOMS: atom_id res chain seq x y z
N MET A 1 7.82 45.53 32.00
CA MET A 1 6.99 44.38 32.42
C MET A 1 6.13 43.98 31.25
N SER A 2 6.66 43.07 30.42
CA SER A 2 6.02 42.59 29.20
C SER A 2 5.26 41.30 29.48
N ASP A 3 3.96 41.33 29.21
CA ASP A 3 2.99 40.29 29.47
C ASP A 3 3.17 39.13 28.46
N HIS A 4 3.91 38.09 28.85
CA HIS A 4 4.06 36.87 28.06
C HIS A 4 2.78 36.03 28.14
N LYS A 5 1.86 36.28 27.19
CA LYS A 5 0.73 35.38 26.91
C LYS A 5 1.27 34.04 26.41
N PHE A 6 1.25 33.03 27.28
CA PHE A 6 1.44 31.63 26.91
C PHE A 6 0.40 31.25 25.85
N ARG A 7 0.83 31.13 24.59
CA ARG A 7 0.04 30.47 23.54
C ARG A 7 -0.01 28.99 23.88
N LEU A 8 -1.16 28.53 24.38
CA LEU A 8 -1.46 27.12 24.53
C LEU A 8 -1.33 26.45 23.16
N LEU A 9 -0.49 25.42 23.06
CA LEU A 9 -0.35 24.60 21.87
C LEU A 9 -1.73 24.03 21.47
N PRO A 10 -2.04 23.95 20.16
CA PRO A 10 -3.29 23.38 19.71
C PRO A 10 -3.43 21.94 20.23
N ARG A 11 -4.59 21.64 20.82
CA ARG A 11 -4.90 20.28 21.30
C ARG A 11 -4.72 19.32 20.12
N PRO A 12 -3.97 18.21 20.27
CA PRO A 12 -3.85 17.23 19.22
C PRO A 12 -5.26 16.74 18.83
N PRO A 13 -5.53 16.47 17.54
CA PRO A 13 -6.81 15.93 17.12
C PRO A 13 -7.10 14.67 17.94
N ARG A 14 -8.36 14.50 18.38
CA ARG A 14 -8.82 13.45 19.30
C ARG A 14 -8.27 12.07 18.92
N ASP A 15 -8.13 11.80 17.63
CA ASP A 15 -7.68 10.52 17.08
C ASP A 15 -6.16 10.31 17.20
N ALA A 16 -5.38 11.38 17.10
CA ALA A 16 -3.96 11.35 17.40
C ALA A 16 -3.73 11.14 18.90
N PHE A 17 -4.57 11.73 19.75
CA PHE A 17 -4.55 11.49 21.19
C PHE A 17 -4.91 10.04 21.52
N PHE A 18 -5.95 9.44 20.93
CA PHE A 18 -6.30 8.04 21.18
C PHE A 18 -5.26 7.06 20.62
N SER A 19 -4.74 7.27 19.41
CA SER A 19 -3.65 6.45 18.84
C SER A 19 -2.38 6.58 19.67
N TRP A 20 -2.04 7.79 20.14
CA TRP A 20 -0.93 8.02 21.05
C TRP A 20 -1.18 7.35 22.41
N LEU A 21 -2.37 7.48 22.98
CA LEU A 21 -2.76 6.83 24.24
C LEU A 21 -2.69 5.31 24.12
N LEU A 22 -3.11 4.72 23.00
CA LEU A 22 -2.99 3.28 22.71
C LEU A 22 -1.54 2.83 22.56
N ARG A 23 -0.70 3.59 21.85
CA ARG A 23 0.73 3.28 21.70
C ARG A 23 1.47 3.46 23.02
N VAL A 24 1.18 4.51 23.77
CA VAL A 24 1.78 4.81 25.08
C VAL A 24 1.27 3.86 26.16
N SER A 25 0.03 3.38 26.10
CA SER A 25 -0.46 2.34 27.01
C SER A 25 0.09 0.97 26.66
N SER A 26 0.22 0.61 25.37
CA SER A 26 0.83 -0.66 24.96
C SER A 26 2.34 -0.68 25.23
N PHE A 27 3.04 0.41 24.91
CA PHE A 27 4.46 0.59 25.17
C PHE A 27 4.74 0.80 26.66
N GLY A 28 3.89 1.55 27.35
CA GLY A 28 3.95 1.73 28.81
C GLY A 28 3.64 0.45 29.56
N PHE A 29 2.74 -0.40 29.05
CA PHE A 29 2.49 -1.73 29.59
C PHE A 29 3.66 -2.67 29.31
N ALA A 30 4.25 -2.63 28.11
CA ALA A 30 5.45 -3.40 27.79
C ALA A 30 6.66 -2.94 28.64
N LEU A 31 6.84 -1.63 28.83
CA LEU A 31 7.85 -1.05 29.70
C LEU A 31 7.57 -1.36 31.18
N PHE A 32 6.33 -1.34 31.62
CA PHE A 32 5.94 -1.77 32.96
C PHE A 32 6.24 -3.25 33.17
N CYS A 33 5.92 -4.12 32.21
CA CYS A 33 6.26 -5.53 32.25
C CYS A 33 7.78 -5.74 32.26
N TYR A 34 8.52 -4.97 31.46
CA TYR A 34 9.98 -5.00 31.39
C TYR A 34 10.66 -4.44 32.65
N ASP A 35 10.12 -3.37 33.23
CA ASP A 35 10.62 -2.74 34.46
C ASP A 35 10.29 -3.60 35.68
N ALA A 36 9.07 -4.15 35.75
CA ALA A 36 8.68 -5.14 36.74
C ALA A 36 9.55 -6.41 36.67
N TYR A 37 9.89 -6.84 35.45
CA TYR A 37 10.85 -7.92 35.20
C TYR A 37 12.28 -7.52 35.66
N ARG A 38 12.76 -6.33 35.28
CA ARG A 38 14.11 -5.84 35.59
C ARG A 38 14.32 -5.60 37.09
N HIS A 39 13.29 -5.23 37.82
CA HIS A 39 13.37 -4.91 39.25
C HIS A 39 12.93 -6.05 40.16
N ASN A 40 12.80 -7.28 39.62
CA ASN A 40 12.35 -8.45 40.37
C ASN A 40 11.12 -8.11 41.21
N PHE A 41 10.14 -7.43 40.60
CA PHE A 41 8.96 -6.96 41.29
C PHE A 41 8.22 -8.18 41.84
N GLN A 42 8.47 -8.51 43.12
CA GLN A 42 7.86 -9.63 43.78
C GLN A 42 6.40 -9.25 44.00
N ILE A 43 5.54 -9.73 43.12
CA ILE A 43 4.09 -9.62 43.30
C ILE A 43 3.77 -10.39 44.57
N ASN A 44 3.55 -9.66 45.66
CA ASN A 44 3.43 -10.24 46.98
C ASN A 44 2.27 -11.26 46.99
N PRO A 45 2.56 -12.57 47.14
CA PRO A 45 1.55 -13.63 46.98
C PRO A 45 0.44 -13.58 48.04
N SER A 46 0.64 -12.78 49.10
CA SER A 46 -0.39 -12.48 50.12
C SER A 46 -1.58 -11.66 49.60
N LYS A 47 -1.53 -11.14 48.36
CA LYS A 47 -2.63 -10.38 47.75
C LYS A 47 -3.14 -11.07 46.47
N PRO A 48 -3.84 -12.22 46.58
CA PRO A 48 -4.31 -13.01 45.43
C PRO A 48 -5.20 -12.23 44.46
N VAL A 49 -5.92 -11.22 44.98
CA VAL A 49 -6.76 -10.30 44.19
C VAL A 49 -5.93 -9.53 43.16
N GLY A 50 -4.71 -9.08 43.50
CA GLY A 50 -3.85 -8.35 42.56
C GLY A 50 -3.36 -9.22 41.41
N HIS A 51 -3.09 -10.49 41.68
CA HIS A 51 -2.63 -11.45 40.68
C HIS A 51 -3.75 -11.83 39.70
N ILE A 52 -4.96 -12.08 40.22
CA ILE A 52 -6.15 -12.34 39.39
C ILE A 52 -6.49 -11.12 38.53
N LEU A 53 -6.36 -9.90 39.07
CA LEU A 53 -6.56 -8.66 38.30
C LEU A 53 -5.56 -8.49 37.18
N ILE A 54 -4.27 -8.77 37.41
CA ILE A 54 -3.23 -8.70 36.38
C ILE A 54 -3.50 -9.75 35.28
N GLN A 55 -3.83 -10.99 35.64
CA GLN A 55 -4.16 -12.03 34.67
C GLN A 55 -5.45 -11.72 33.88
N ALA A 56 -6.47 -11.20 34.55
CA ALA A 56 -7.70 -10.75 33.91
C ALA A 56 -7.42 -9.58 32.95
N LEU A 57 -6.52 -8.65 33.30
CA LEU A 57 -6.05 -7.59 32.42
C LEU A 57 -5.27 -8.15 31.22
N PHE A 58 -4.44 -9.17 31.38
CA PHE A 58 -3.72 -9.82 30.28
C PHE A 58 -4.64 -10.55 29.29
N LEU A 59 -5.72 -11.16 29.77
CA LEU A 59 -6.74 -11.80 28.92
C LEU A 59 -7.72 -10.79 28.31
N ALA A 60 -8.15 -9.79 29.10
CA ALA A 60 -9.11 -8.78 28.66
C ALA A 60 -8.46 -7.74 27.76
N ALA A 61 -7.18 -7.40 27.91
CA ALA A 61 -6.54 -6.35 27.12
C ALA A 61 -6.52 -6.66 25.62
N PRO A 62 -6.15 -7.86 25.12
CA PRO A 62 -6.23 -8.17 23.69
C PRO A 62 -7.67 -8.15 23.16
N VAL A 63 -8.63 -8.61 23.95
CA VAL A 63 -10.07 -8.63 23.59
C VAL A 63 -10.66 -7.22 23.54
N LEU A 64 -10.38 -6.41 24.56
CA LEU A 64 -10.77 -5.00 24.63
C LEU A 64 -10.04 -4.17 23.57
N TRP A 65 -8.79 -4.51 23.24
CA TRP A 65 -8.02 -3.88 22.18
C TRP A 65 -8.62 -4.19 20.80
N ALA A 66 -8.94 -5.47 20.53
CA ALA A 66 -9.66 -5.87 19.32
C ALA A 66 -11.03 -5.16 19.23
N PHE A 67 -11.77 -5.08 20.34
CA PHE A 67 -13.06 -4.39 20.40
C PHE A 67 -12.92 -2.87 20.19
N ALA A 68 -11.89 -2.24 20.78
CA ALA A 68 -11.60 -0.82 20.62
C ALA A 68 -11.18 -0.49 19.17
N LEU A 69 -10.37 -1.32 18.53
CA LEU A 69 -10.01 -1.20 17.12
C LEU A 69 -11.24 -1.27 16.20
N VAL A 70 -12.24 -2.09 16.55
CA VAL A 70 -13.52 -2.18 15.84
C VAL A 70 -14.40 -0.94 16.08
N ARG A 71 -14.21 -0.19 17.17
CA ARG A 71 -15.06 0.94 17.59
C ARG A 71 -14.47 2.34 17.37
N LEU A 72 -13.18 2.48 17.04
CA LEU A 72 -12.57 3.80 16.80
C LEU A 72 -13.32 4.54 15.68
N PRO A 73 -13.71 5.81 15.89
CA PRO A 73 -14.38 6.61 14.85
C PRO A 73 -13.45 6.78 13.65
N GLN A 74 -14.04 6.78 12.46
CA GLN A 74 -13.29 7.07 11.24
C GLN A 74 -12.94 8.56 11.26
N SER A 75 -11.65 8.90 11.32
CA SER A 75 -11.21 10.23 10.91
C SER A 75 -11.44 10.30 9.41
N VAL A 76 -12.61 10.78 9.01
CA VAL A 76 -12.87 11.17 7.62
C VAL A 76 -12.02 12.43 7.41
N VAL A 77 -10.85 12.27 6.81
CA VAL A 77 -10.19 13.40 6.17
C VAL A 77 -11.05 13.65 4.93
N GLU A 78 -11.87 14.69 4.98
CA GLU A 78 -12.64 15.19 3.84
C GLU A 78 -11.63 15.62 2.77
N GLY A 79 -11.37 14.73 1.83
CA GLY A 79 -10.57 14.97 0.65
C GLY A 79 -11.10 14.03 -0.43
N GLU A 80 -11.71 14.61 -1.46
CA GLU A 80 -12.46 13.94 -2.53
C GLU A 80 -11.61 12.95 -3.37
N THR A 81 -10.31 12.84 -3.12
CA THR A 81 -9.36 12.09 -3.95
C THR A 81 -8.60 10.97 -3.23
N ILE A 82 -8.83 10.71 -1.94
CA ILE A 82 -8.06 9.68 -1.22
C ILE A 82 -8.80 8.33 -1.22
N LEU A 83 -8.82 7.67 -2.37
CA LEU A 83 -9.30 6.28 -2.52
C LEU A 83 -8.26 5.23 -2.07
N CYS A 84 -7.08 5.67 -1.63
CA CYS A 84 -5.91 4.81 -1.38
C CYS A 84 -5.48 4.72 0.09
N ARG A 85 -6.41 4.62 1.03
CA ARG A 85 -6.07 4.15 2.38
C ARG A 85 -6.90 2.94 2.77
N ASN A 86 -6.41 1.75 2.40
CA ASN A 86 -6.71 0.57 3.19
C ASN A 86 -6.16 0.82 4.58
N SER A 87 -7.03 1.29 5.49
CA SER A 87 -6.63 1.46 6.86
C SER A 87 -6.17 0.09 7.39
N VAL A 88 -5.14 0.06 8.23
CA VAL A 88 -4.72 -1.17 8.92
C VAL A 88 -5.94 -1.88 9.54
N ARG A 89 -6.95 -1.10 9.96
CA ARG A 89 -8.24 -1.59 10.44
C ARG A 89 -9.03 -2.37 9.39
N ASP A 90 -9.18 -1.90 8.15
CA ASP A 90 -9.95 -2.61 7.13
C ASP A 90 -9.30 -3.94 6.74
N LEU A 91 -7.97 -3.96 6.76
CA LEU A 91 -7.21 -5.17 6.52
C LEU A 91 -7.32 -6.17 7.68
N VAL A 92 -7.24 -5.69 8.93
CA VAL A 92 -7.48 -6.50 10.13
C VAL A 92 -8.94 -6.98 10.16
N ALA A 93 -9.92 -6.14 9.84
CA ALA A 93 -11.32 -6.51 9.84
C ALA A 93 -11.67 -7.60 8.80
N ARG A 94 -10.85 -7.76 7.75
CA ARG A 94 -11.02 -8.81 6.74
C ARG A 94 -10.23 -10.08 7.03
N ASN A 95 -9.10 -9.96 7.73
CA ASN A 95 -8.19 -11.07 7.99
C ASN A 95 -8.05 -11.41 9.48
N TRP A 96 -8.94 -10.93 10.36
CA TRP A 96 -8.88 -11.23 11.79
C TRP A 96 -8.97 -12.73 12.08
N TRP A 97 -9.66 -13.48 11.21
CA TRP A 97 -9.83 -14.92 11.37
C TRP A 97 -8.50 -15.67 11.24
N SER A 98 -7.58 -15.23 10.37
CA SER A 98 -6.26 -15.85 10.26
C SER A 98 -5.41 -15.48 11.48
N ILE A 99 -5.51 -14.24 11.95
CA ILE A 99 -4.87 -13.80 13.20
C ILE A 99 -5.35 -14.64 14.38
N LEU A 100 -6.66 -14.92 14.47
CA LEU A 100 -7.23 -15.78 15.51
C LEU A 100 -6.60 -17.19 15.49
N LEU A 101 -6.50 -17.80 14.30
CA LEU A 101 -5.86 -19.11 14.14
C LEU A 101 -4.38 -19.08 14.55
N TYR A 102 -3.63 -18.04 14.15
CA TYR A 102 -2.23 -17.86 14.55
C TYR A 102 -2.06 -17.71 16.07
N LEU A 103 -2.98 -17.02 16.73
CA LEU A 103 -2.92 -16.78 18.18
C LEU A 103 -3.41 -17.95 19.01
N THR A 104 -4.10 -18.93 18.41
CA THR A 104 -4.73 -20.03 19.14
C THR A 104 -3.73 -20.86 19.96
N PRO A 105 -2.60 -21.35 19.41
CA PRO A 105 -1.64 -22.12 20.19
C PRO A 105 -1.03 -21.27 21.33
N ALA A 106 -0.75 -19.99 21.07
CA ALA A 106 -0.23 -19.09 22.11
C ALA A 106 -1.24 -18.91 23.26
N MET A 107 -2.53 -18.80 22.95
CA MET A 107 -3.59 -18.73 23.95
C MET A 107 -3.67 -20.02 24.78
N THR A 108 -3.64 -21.20 24.15
CA THR A 108 -3.62 -22.47 24.88
C THR A 108 -2.39 -22.59 25.77
N GLY A 109 -1.21 -22.26 25.26
CA GLY A 109 0.04 -22.33 26.03
C GLY A 109 -0.01 -21.48 27.30
N CYS A 110 -0.48 -20.23 27.18
CA CYS A 110 -0.70 -19.35 28.32
C CYS A 110 -1.66 -19.97 29.35
N LEU A 111 -2.75 -20.57 28.89
CA LEU A 111 -3.75 -21.19 29.76
C LEU A 111 -3.25 -22.46 30.46
N LEU A 112 -2.50 -23.32 29.77
CA LEU A 112 -1.91 -24.53 30.35
C LEU A 112 -0.87 -24.19 31.41
N LEU A 113 0.00 -23.23 31.13
CA LEU A 113 1.02 -22.78 32.06
C LEU A 113 0.41 -22.08 33.28
N ALA A 114 -0.64 -21.30 33.09
CA ALA A 114 -1.42 -20.74 34.21
C ALA A 114 -2.07 -21.86 35.06
N GLY A 115 -2.61 -22.90 34.43
CA GLY A 115 -3.17 -24.06 35.14
C GLY A 115 -2.13 -24.81 35.96
N GLN A 116 -0.93 -25.04 35.40
CA GLN A 116 0.19 -25.65 36.12
C GLN A 116 0.62 -24.81 37.33
N ALA A 117 0.72 -23.49 37.15
CA ALA A 117 1.04 -22.56 38.22
C ALA A 117 0.04 -22.69 39.37
N LEU A 118 -1.27 -22.72 39.08
CA LEU A 118 -2.31 -22.84 40.10
C LEU A 118 -2.28 -24.16 40.87
N GLN A 119 -1.90 -25.27 40.23
CA GLN A 119 -1.83 -26.59 40.87
C GLN A 119 -0.62 -26.75 41.79
N ASN A 120 0.44 -25.99 41.56
CA ASN A 120 1.62 -26.00 42.41
C ASN A 120 2.07 -24.57 42.75
N PRO A 121 1.42 -23.92 43.73
CA PRO A 121 1.72 -22.55 44.12
C PRO A 121 3.18 -22.37 44.59
N ALA A 122 3.80 -23.42 45.14
CA ALA A 122 5.20 -23.41 45.54
C ALA A 122 6.16 -23.43 44.34
N ALA A 123 5.78 -24.02 43.21
CA ALA A 123 6.55 -23.94 41.97
C ALA A 123 6.55 -22.53 41.36
N ILE A 124 5.51 -21.72 41.59
CA ILE A 124 5.47 -20.31 41.17
C ILE A 124 6.61 -19.52 41.85
N MET A 125 6.91 -19.83 43.12
CA MET A 125 7.94 -19.13 43.91
C MET A 125 9.38 -19.48 43.48
N ILE A 126 9.60 -20.63 42.85
CA ILE A 126 10.94 -21.12 42.47
C ILE A 126 11.21 -20.89 40.97
N VAL A 127 10.17 -20.67 40.16
CA VAL A 127 10.32 -20.45 38.71
C VAL A 127 9.80 -19.08 38.25
N PRO A 128 10.27 -17.95 38.83
CA PRO A 128 9.93 -16.61 38.33
C PRO A 128 10.38 -16.39 36.87
N MET A 129 11.33 -17.20 36.38
CA MET A 129 11.71 -17.20 34.98
C MET A 129 10.69 -17.89 34.05
N SER A 130 9.94 -18.93 34.42
CA SER A 130 9.12 -19.65 33.42
C SER A 130 7.79 -18.98 33.13
N LEU A 131 7.12 -18.38 34.13
CA LEU A 131 5.88 -17.62 33.88
C LEU A 131 6.18 -16.29 33.21
N GLY A 132 7.27 -15.62 33.63
CA GLY A 132 7.79 -14.43 32.95
C GLY A 132 8.23 -14.73 31.52
N THR A 133 8.93 -15.84 31.30
CA THR A 133 9.34 -16.29 29.95
C THR A 133 8.14 -16.75 29.13
N ALA A 134 7.12 -17.38 29.73
CA ALA A 134 5.90 -17.78 29.02
C ALA A 134 5.06 -16.58 28.59
N LEU A 135 4.86 -15.60 29.47
CA LEU A 135 4.19 -14.35 29.15
C LEU A 135 5.02 -13.54 28.15
N PHE A 136 6.34 -13.48 28.33
CA PHE A 136 7.25 -12.85 27.38
C PHE A 136 7.22 -13.57 26.03
N THR A 137 7.17 -14.90 26.00
CA THR A 137 7.06 -15.69 24.76
C THR A 137 5.71 -15.50 24.12
N GLY A 138 4.61 -15.44 24.88
CA GLY A 138 3.28 -15.10 24.37
C GLY A 138 3.23 -13.68 23.79
N VAL A 139 3.87 -12.70 24.46
CA VAL A 139 4.00 -11.33 23.97
C VAL A 139 4.93 -11.25 22.76
N VAL A 140 6.04 -11.99 22.73
CA VAL A 140 6.97 -12.05 21.60
C VAL A 140 6.34 -12.75 20.41
N LEU A 141 5.59 -13.83 20.61
CA LEU A 141 4.82 -14.51 19.57
C LEU A 141 3.68 -13.63 19.07
N PHE A 142 3.02 -12.88 19.95
CA PHE A 142 2.03 -11.88 19.56
C PHE A 142 2.66 -10.74 18.74
N ILE A 143 3.80 -10.19 19.18
CA ILE A 143 4.56 -9.17 18.46
C ILE A 143 5.10 -9.73 17.14
N ALA A 144 5.61 -10.95 17.11
CA ALA A 144 6.11 -11.60 15.91
C ALA A 144 4.99 -11.91 14.93
N ALA A 145 3.82 -12.34 15.39
CA ALA A 145 2.62 -12.50 14.57
C ALA A 145 2.13 -11.14 14.05
N ALA A 146 2.13 -10.11 14.89
CA ALA A 146 1.78 -8.75 14.51
C ALA A 146 2.79 -8.13 13.52
N CYS A 147 4.08 -8.45 13.64
CA CYS A 147 5.16 -8.03 12.75
C CYS A 147 5.17 -8.86 11.45
N ALA A 148 4.91 -10.17 11.49
CA ALA A 148 4.79 -10.99 10.29
C ALA A 148 3.54 -10.61 9.50
N ALA A 149 2.44 -10.33 10.20
CA ALA A 149 1.28 -9.66 9.63
C ALA A 149 1.71 -8.31 9.06
N SER A 150 2.33 -7.42 9.84
CA SER A 150 2.71 -6.10 9.34
C SER A 150 3.64 -6.18 8.13
N VAL A 151 4.65 -7.04 8.09
CA VAL A 151 5.59 -7.20 6.96
C VAL A 151 4.89 -7.80 5.74
N ARG A 152 4.07 -8.85 5.91
CA ARG A 152 3.25 -9.41 4.82
C ARG A 152 2.26 -8.38 4.26
N PHE A 153 1.80 -7.46 5.11
CA PHE A 153 0.76 -6.50 4.77
C PHE A 153 1.27 -5.09 4.42
N THR A 154 2.50 -4.74 4.79
CA THR A 154 3.17 -3.50 4.41
C THR A 154 4.10 -3.72 3.22
N GLY A 155 4.70 -4.90 3.09
CA GLY A 155 5.50 -5.29 1.92
C GLY A 155 4.70 -5.37 0.61
N GLY A 156 3.39 -5.63 0.71
CA GLY A 156 2.47 -5.57 -0.44
C GLY A 156 1.74 -4.24 -0.63
N ALA A 157 1.88 -3.28 0.29
CA ALA A 157 1.09 -2.04 0.30
C ALA A 157 1.91 -0.74 0.39
N LEU A 158 3.23 -0.81 0.60
CA LEU A 158 4.12 0.37 0.68
C LEU A 158 4.75 0.79 -0.65
N SER A 159 4.38 0.16 -1.77
CA SER A 159 4.60 0.77 -3.08
C SER A 159 3.63 1.95 -3.25
N ARG A 160 4.08 3.13 -2.80
CA ARG A 160 3.74 4.50 -3.25
C ARG A 160 2.34 4.67 -3.87
N LEU A 161 1.39 5.21 -3.12
CA LEU A 161 0.11 5.70 -3.64
C LEU A 161 -0.27 7.00 -2.92
N SER A 162 0.28 8.12 -3.40
CA SER A 162 -0.29 9.47 -3.22
C SER A 162 -1.26 9.85 -4.34
N ASP A 163 -1.37 9.00 -5.37
CA ASP A 163 -1.99 9.40 -6.62
C ASP A 163 -3.44 8.89 -6.67
N GLY A 164 -4.36 9.77 -7.08
CA GLY A 164 -5.80 9.50 -7.10
C GLY A 164 -6.21 8.26 -7.92
N LEU A 165 -7.48 7.87 -7.81
CA LEU A 165 -8.08 6.65 -8.39
C LEU A 165 -7.65 6.34 -9.84
N ARG A 166 -7.45 7.37 -10.68
CA ARG A 166 -6.95 7.21 -12.05
C ARG A 166 -5.51 6.69 -12.11
N LEU A 167 -4.59 7.27 -11.34
CA LEU A 167 -3.18 6.84 -11.35
C LEU A 167 -2.98 5.53 -10.58
N GLY A 168 -3.68 5.35 -9.46
CA GLY A 168 -3.54 4.14 -8.66
C GLY A 168 -4.05 2.87 -9.35
N ILE A 169 -5.05 3.00 -10.22
CA ILE A 169 -5.48 1.90 -11.09
C ILE A 169 -4.55 1.79 -12.30
N SER A 170 -4.20 2.89 -12.97
CA SER A 170 -3.33 2.84 -14.16
C SER A 170 -1.91 2.33 -13.88
N LEU A 171 -1.38 2.52 -12.67
CA LEU A 171 -0.05 2.05 -12.28
C LEU A 171 0.00 0.57 -11.87
N PHE A 172 -1.10 -0.03 -11.43
CA PHE A 172 -1.09 -1.42 -10.95
C PHE A 172 -1.63 -2.42 -11.97
N LEU A 173 -2.66 -2.05 -12.74
CA LEU A 173 -3.11 -2.79 -13.91
C LEU A 173 -3.87 -1.80 -14.80
N PRO A 174 -3.45 -1.52 -16.05
CA PRO A 174 -4.31 -0.82 -17.00
C PRO A 174 -5.71 -1.43 -16.97
N TRP A 175 -6.76 -0.61 -17.06
CA TRP A 175 -8.16 -1.03 -16.84
C TRP A 175 -8.54 -2.28 -17.66
N GLU A 176 -7.94 -2.39 -18.84
CA GLU A 176 -8.01 -3.50 -19.78
C GLU A 176 -7.57 -4.86 -19.20
N LYS A 177 -6.73 -4.81 -18.16
CA LYS A 177 -6.25 -5.98 -17.41
C LYS A 177 -7.06 -6.25 -16.14
N ILE A 178 -8.15 -5.52 -15.86
CA ILE A 178 -9.07 -5.91 -14.78
C ILE A 178 -9.98 -7.01 -15.31
N GLY A 179 -9.75 -8.26 -14.88
CA GLY A 179 -10.53 -9.40 -15.36
C GLY A 179 -11.91 -9.49 -14.71
N SER A 180 -11.95 -9.27 -13.40
CA SER A 180 -13.18 -9.28 -12.62
C SER A 180 -13.07 -8.39 -11.40
N VAL A 181 -14.22 -7.98 -10.88
CA VAL A 181 -14.30 -7.17 -9.67
C VAL A 181 -15.25 -7.85 -8.69
N VAL A 182 -14.78 -8.11 -7.49
CA VAL A 182 -15.54 -8.73 -6.42
C VAL A 182 -16.12 -7.63 -5.53
N ARG A 183 -17.44 -7.45 -5.58
CA ARG A 183 -18.16 -6.42 -4.81
C ARG A 183 -18.81 -7.04 -3.58
N SER A 184 -18.58 -6.45 -2.41
CA SER A 184 -19.27 -6.80 -1.16
C SER A 184 -19.75 -5.52 -0.47
N GLY A 185 -20.98 -5.09 -0.79
CA GLY A 185 -21.54 -3.83 -0.31
C GLY A 185 -20.77 -2.63 -0.85
N GLU A 186 -20.14 -1.87 0.04
CA GLU A 186 -19.32 -0.69 -0.31
C GLU A 186 -17.88 -1.04 -0.71
N VAL A 187 -17.49 -2.32 -0.70
CA VAL A 187 -16.09 -2.70 -0.94
C VAL A 187 -15.92 -3.43 -2.26
N TYR A 188 -14.94 -2.99 -3.02
CA TYR A 188 -14.55 -3.47 -4.34
C TYR A 188 -13.19 -4.15 -4.25
N GLY A 189 -13.09 -5.41 -4.65
CA GLY A 189 -11.86 -6.16 -4.78
C GLY A 189 -11.52 -6.38 -6.25
N PHE A 190 -10.40 -5.86 -6.73
CA PHE A 190 -10.03 -5.98 -8.16
C PHE A 190 -9.21 -7.23 -8.39
N CYS A 191 -9.61 -8.04 -9.39
CA CYS A 191 -8.97 -9.29 -9.75
C CYS A 191 -8.31 -9.16 -11.13
N ALA A 192 -7.10 -9.70 -11.26
CA ALA A 192 -6.42 -9.83 -12.55
C ALA A 192 -7.16 -10.82 -13.47
N PRO A 193 -6.92 -10.81 -14.79
CA PRO A 193 -7.59 -11.68 -15.74
C PRO A 193 -7.26 -13.15 -15.43
N GLY A 194 -8.29 -13.99 -15.37
CA GLY A 194 -8.16 -15.40 -14.99
C GLY A 194 -8.04 -15.65 -13.48
N MET A 195 -7.88 -14.63 -12.65
CA MET A 195 -7.77 -14.75 -11.18
C MET A 195 -9.09 -14.44 -10.46
N ASP A 196 -10.20 -14.98 -10.98
CA ASP A 196 -11.51 -14.79 -10.37
C ASP A 196 -11.51 -15.24 -8.90
N GLY A 197 -11.68 -14.29 -7.98
CA GLY A 197 -11.72 -14.54 -6.53
C GLY A 197 -10.43 -14.20 -5.77
N VAL A 198 -9.33 -13.90 -6.46
CA VAL A 198 -8.08 -13.45 -5.83
C VAL A 198 -7.91 -11.96 -6.11
N THR A 199 -8.26 -11.16 -5.12
CA THR A 199 -8.24 -9.70 -5.21
C THR A 199 -6.83 -9.17 -4.96
N GLY A 200 -6.26 -8.42 -5.91
CA GLY A 200 -4.96 -7.76 -5.73
C GLY A 200 -5.03 -6.57 -4.76
N GLY A 201 -6.21 -5.99 -4.60
CA GLY A 201 -6.46 -4.90 -3.66
C GLY A 201 -7.96 -4.75 -3.37
N TYR A 202 -8.26 -4.12 -2.24
CA TYR A 202 -9.63 -3.76 -1.85
C TYR A 202 -9.77 -2.25 -1.75
N TYR A 203 -10.94 -1.74 -2.09
CA TYR A 203 -11.26 -0.32 -2.10
C TYR A 203 -12.67 -0.14 -1.54
N ARG A 204 -12.83 0.66 -0.47
CA ARG A 204 -14.16 1.02 0.04
C ARG A 204 -14.62 2.32 -0.60
N ILE A 205 -15.76 2.27 -1.26
CA ILE A 205 -16.43 3.40 -1.90
C ILE A 205 -17.78 3.57 -1.21
N LYS A 206 -17.84 4.53 -0.29
CA LYS A 206 -19.04 4.79 0.50
C LYS A 206 -20.12 5.48 -0.31
N ASP A 207 -19.70 6.46 -1.10
CA ASP A 207 -20.58 7.31 -1.87
C ASP A 207 -21.36 6.47 -2.92
N PRO A 208 -22.70 6.49 -2.89
CA PRO A 208 -23.52 5.73 -3.84
C PRO A 208 -23.33 6.16 -5.29
N GLU A 209 -23.13 7.46 -5.55
CA GLU A 209 -22.99 7.99 -6.90
C GLU A 209 -21.67 7.54 -7.53
N THR A 210 -20.56 7.63 -6.79
CA THR A 210 -19.25 7.12 -7.18
C THR A 210 -19.28 5.61 -7.44
N ARG A 211 -20.05 4.85 -6.64
CA ARG A 211 -20.24 3.41 -6.89
C ARG A 211 -20.98 3.13 -8.18
N GLN A 212 -22.07 3.84 -8.43
CA GLN A 212 -22.83 3.69 -9.66
C GLN A 212 -21.99 4.06 -10.88
N TRP A 213 -21.21 5.14 -10.79
CA TRP A 213 -20.26 5.53 -11.81
C TRP A 213 -19.19 4.46 -12.06
N LEU A 214 -18.56 3.94 -10.99
CA LEU A 214 -17.54 2.90 -11.11
C LEU A 214 -18.11 1.61 -11.68
N ASP A 215 -19.30 1.20 -11.25
CA ASP A 215 -19.98 0.02 -11.80
C ASP A 215 -20.24 0.18 -13.31
N GLY A 216 -20.60 1.40 -13.75
CA GLY A 216 -20.72 1.75 -15.16
C GLY A 216 -19.39 1.61 -15.90
N ALA A 217 -18.34 2.27 -15.42
CA ALA A 217 -17.01 2.23 -16.02
C ALA A 217 -16.43 0.81 -16.10
N LEU A 218 -16.62 0.00 -15.05
CA LEU A 218 -16.20 -1.41 -15.02
C LEU A 218 -16.97 -2.26 -16.03
N THR A 219 -18.27 -1.98 -16.20
CA THR A 219 -19.10 -2.67 -17.19
C THR A 219 -18.68 -2.30 -18.61
N GLU A 220 -18.36 -1.03 -18.87
CA GLU A 220 -17.87 -0.54 -20.16
C GLU A 220 -16.57 -1.21 -20.60
N VAL A 221 -15.63 -1.45 -19.67
CA VAL A 221 -14.38 -2.19 -19.96
C VAL A 221 -14.55 -3.71 -19.97
N GLY A 222 -15.77 -4.22 -19.83
CA GLY A 222 -16.08 -5.65 -19.82
C GLY A 222 -15.64 -6.40 -18.55
N ALA A 223 -15.33 -5.69 -17.47
CA ALA A 223 -14.97 -6.32 -16.20
C ALA A 223 -16.20 -6.96 -15.55
N ARG A 224 -16.10 -8.24 -15.20
CA ARG A 224 -17.20 -8.97 -14.55
C ARG A 224 -17.33 -8.56 -13.08
N ILE A 225 -18.33 -7.76 -12.76
CA ILE A 225 -18.67 -7.43 -11.37
C ILE A 225 -19.43 -8.61 -10.75
N ARG A 226 -18.77 -9.34 -9.84
CA ARG A 226 -19.38 -10.39 -9.04
C ARG A 226 -19.71 -9.83 -7.67
N ASN A 227 -20.99 -9.85 -7.31
CA ASN A 227 -21.35 -9.68 -5.91
C ASN A 227 -20.88 -10.92 -5.16
N GLN A 228 -19.84 -10.76 -4.32
CA GLN A 228 -19.41 -11.86 -3.46
C GLN A 228 -20.58 -12.15 -2.52
N PRO A 229 -21.05 -13.40 -2.47
CA PRO A 229 -22.08 -13.74 -1.52
C PRO A 229 -21.41 -13.65 -0.13
N ALA A 230 -21.90 -12.72 0.70
CA ALA A 230 -21.55 -12.60 2.12
C ALA A 230 -21.47 -13.93 2.91
N PRO A 231 -22.20 -15.01 2.56
CA PRO A 231 -22.10 -16.30 3.23
C PRO A 231 -20.72 -16.96 3.21
N LEU A 232 -19.88 -16.77 2.18
CA LEU A 232 -18.60 -17.48 2.12
C LEU A 232 -17.59 -16.90 3.14
N ASP A 233 -17.45 -15.58 3.19
CA ASP A 233 -16.58 -14.92 4.16
C ASP A 233 -17.06 -15.17 5.59
N PHE A 234 -18.38 -15.16 5.80
CA PHE A 234 -18.97 -15.53 7.08
C PHE A 234 -18.70 -16.99 7.46
N ALA A 235 -18.84 -17.93 6.52
CA ALA A 235 -18.57 -19.35 6.74
C ALA A 235 -17.09 -19.59 7.07
N LEU A 236 -16.16 -18.90 6.39
CA LEU A 236 -14.72 -18.97 6.70
C LEU A 236 -14.41 -18.42 8.09
N GLN A 237 -15.00 -17.28 8.47
CA GLN A 237 -14.84 -16.70 9.80
C GLN A 237 -15.41 -17.62 10.89
N PHE A 238 -16.58 -18.20 10.66
CA PHE A 238 -17.19 -19.16 11.58
C PHE A 238 -16.35 -20.44 11.70
N ALA A 239 -15.84 -20.96 10.58
CA ALA A 239 -14.96 -22.12 10.57
C ALA A 239 -13.65 -21.83 11.32
N ALA A 240 -13.04 -20.65 11.15
CA ALA A 240 -11.84 -20.27 11.88
C ALA A 240 -12.09 -20.23 13.40
N LEU A 241 -13.22 -19.63 13.82
CA LEU A 241 -13.62 -19.63 15.23
C LEU A 241 -13.84 -21.05 15.77
N ALA A 242 -14.56 -21.90 15.03
CA ALA A 242 -14.82 -23.28 15.43
C ALA A 242 -13.54 -24.11 15.55
N ILE A 243 -12.60 -23.95 14.60
CA ILE A 243 -11.29 -24.61 14.63
C ILE A 243 -10.46 -24.11 15.80
N SER A 244 -10.42 -22.81 16.06
CA SER A 244 -9.71 -22.24 17.20
C SER A 244 -10.24 -22.80 18.53
N LEU A 245 -11.56 -22.83 18.73
CA LEU A 245 -12.17 -23.39 19.93
C LEU A 245 -11.92 -24.90 20.05
N GLY A 246 -12.02 -25.63 18.94
CA GLY A 246 -11.73 -27.06 18.89
C GLY A 246 -10.27 -27.37 19.21
N ALA A 247 -9.32 -26.57 18.71
CA ALA A 247 -7.91 -26.69 19.01
C ALA A 247 -7.64 -26.48 20.50
N ILE A 248 -8.16 -25.40 21.11
CA ILE A 248 -8.03 -25.15 22.56
C ILE A 248 -8.57 -26.33 23.38
N ALA A 249 -9.78 -26.81 23.05
CA ALA A 249 -10.38 -27.95 23.75
C ALA A 249 -9.55 -29.23 23.60
N LEU A 250 -9.02 -29.47 22.40
CA LEU A 250 -8.10 -30.58 22.12
C LEU A 250 -6.81 -30.44 22.95
N GLY A 251 -6.23 -29.25 23.03
CA GLY A 251 -5.02 -28.98 23.81
C GLY A 251 -5.21 -29.30 25.29
N TYR A 252 -6.34 -28.90 25.88
CA TYR A 252 -6.69 -29.28 27.24
C TYR A 252 -6.87 -30.78 27.43
N TRP A 253 -7.49 -31.47 26.48
CA TRP A 253 -7.68 -32.93 26.55
C TRP A 253 -6.34 -33.68 26.43
N LEU A 254 -5.48 -33.29 25.48
CA LEU A 254 -4.16 -33.88 25.31
C LEU A 254 -3.29 -33.67 26.55
N TYR A 255 -3.29 -32.46 27.09
CA TYR A 255 -2.53 -32.14 28.30
C TYR A 255 -3.10 -32.83 29.55
N GLY A 256 -4.38 -32.66 29.83
CA GLY A 256 -5.00 -33.10 31.08
C GLY A 256 -5.30 -34.59 31.14
N VAL A 257 -5.82 -35.15 30.04
CA VAL A 257 -6.28 -36.55 29.99
C VAL A 257 -5.19 -37.47 29.45
N ARG A 258 -4.51 -37.07 28.37
CA ARG A 258 -3.43 -37.88 27.78
C ARG A 258 -2.07 -37.64 28.43
N ARG A 259 -1.97 -36.69 29.36
CA ARG A 259 -0.72 -36.36 30.09
C ARG A 259 0.44 -36.05 29.14
N MET A 260 0.13 -35.48 27.98
CA MET A 260 1.11 -35.09 26.97
C MET A 260 1.89 -33.86 27.45
N ASP A 261 3.17 -33.74 27.10
CA ASP A 261 3.95 -32.55 27.41
C ASP A 261 3.34 -31.32 26.72
N TRP A 262 3.38 -30.16 27.38
CA TRP A 262 2.76 -28.95 26.86
C TRP A 262 3.42 -28.48 25.56
N GLN A 263 4.71 -28.78 25.33
CA GLN A 263 5.41 -28.46 24.08
C GLN A 263 4.83 -29.26 22.91
N ASP A 264 4.59 -30.55 23.10
CA ASP A 264 3.98 -31.42 22.09
C ASP A 264 2.54 -31.00 21.78
N VAL A 265 1.79 -30.58 22.80
CA VAL A 265 0.44 -30.03 22.64
C VAL A 265 0.47 -28.79 21.75
N LEU A 266 1.37 -27.84 22.02
CA LEU A 266 1.50 -26.62 21.23
C LEU A 266 1.94 -26.90 19.78
N LEU A 267 2.80 -27.88 19.57
CA LEU A 267 3.22 -28.30 18.23
C LEU A 267 2.03 -28.83 17.42
N ILE A 268 1.21 -29.69 18.02
CA ILE A 268 0.00 -30.24 17.38
C ILE A 268 -1.00 -29.13 17.06
N GLU A 269 -1.29 -28.24 18.01
CA GLU A 269 -2.20 -27.12 17.77
C GLU A 269 -1.70 -26.16 16.69
N SER A 270 -0.38 -25.89 16.68
CA SER A 270 0.23 -25.08 15.64
C SER A 270 0.03 -25.73 14.27
N ALA A 271 0.29 -27.03 14.15
CA ALA A 271 0.07 -27.77 12.90
C ALA A 271 -1.40 -27.69 12.43
N ILE A 272 -2.36 -27.81 13.34
CA ILE A 272 -3.80 -27.66 13.04
C ILE A 272 -4.09 -26.23 12.56
N ALA A 273 -3.61 -25.21 13.27
CA ALA A 273 -3.82 -23.82 12.92
C ALA A 273 -3.25 -23.48 11.53
N TYR A 274 -2.00 -23.87 11.25
CA TYR A 274 -1.37 -23.67 9.93
C TYR A 274 -2.09 -24.43 8.82
N GLY A 275 -2.48 -25.69 9.07
CA GLY A 275 -3.26 -26.49 8.12
C GLY A 275 -4.63 -25.86 7.81
N ALA A 276 -5.31 -25.33 8.83
CA ALA A 276 -6.58 -24.63 8.69
C ALA A 276 -6.43 -23.34 7.88
N ILE A 277 -5.40 -22.53 8.16
CA ILE A 277 -5.10 -21.31 7.39
C ILE A 277 -4.86 -21.67 5.93
N ALA A 278 -4.01 -22.66 5.66
CA ALA A 278 -3.73 -23.10 4.30
C ALA A 278 -5.01 -23.57 3.59
N GLY A 279 -5.81 -24.44 4.21
CA GLY A 279 -7.06 -24.94 3.65
C GLY A 279 -8.07 -23.83 3.37
N MET A 280 -8.21 -22.85 4.27
CA MET A 280 -9.08 -21.70 4.08
C MET A 280 -8.63 -20.79 2.95
N GLU A 281 -7.32 -20.52 2.83
CA GLU A 281 -6.78 -19.77 1.69
C GLU A 281 -6.99 -20.53 0.37
N MET A 282 -6.84 -21.86 0.36
CA MET A 282 -7.19 -22.69 -0.80
C MET A 282 -8.67 -22.56 -1.18
N LEU A 283 -9.58 -22.55 -0.20
CA LEU A 283 -11.02 -22.32 -0.42
C LEU A 283 -11.33 -20.90 -0.93
N ARG A 284 -10.55 -19.89 -0.50
CA ARG A 284 -10.60 -18.53 -1.07
C ARG A 284 -10.07 -18.46 -2.51
N GLY A 285 -9.48 -19.54 -3.01
CA GLY A 285 -9.01 -19.65 -4.38
C GLY A 285 -7.51 -19.43 -4.57
N PHE A 286 -6.72 -19.30 -3.49
CA PHE A 286 -5.27 -19.12 -3.61
C PHE A 286 -4.57 -20.30 -4.32
N ALA A 287 -5.09 -21.52 -4.17
CA ALA A 287 -4.57 -22.70 -4.87
C ALA A 287 -4.66 -22.60 -6.40
N ARG A 288 -5.52 -21.71 -6.92
CA ARG A 288 -5.67 -21.46 -8.36
C ARG A 288 -4.60 -20.48 -8.87
N VAL A 289 -3.98 -19.70 -8.00
CA VAL A 289 -2.95 -18.71 -8.36
C VAL A 289 -1.70 -19.39 -8.91
N GLU A 290 -1.23 -20.47 -8.30
CA GLU A 290 -0.03 -21.19 -8.78
C GLU A 290 -0.24 -21.88 -10.14
N ARG A 291 -1.48 -22.25 -10.48
CA ARG A 291 -1.81 -22.85 -11.78
C ARG A 291 -1.94 -21.81 -12.89
N LEU A 292 -2.09 -20.55 -12.51
CA LEU A 292 -2.03 -19.40 -13.39
C LEU A 292 -0.59 -18.88 -13.36
N LYS A 293 0.38 -19.71 -13.79
CA LYS A 293 1.54 -19.11 -14.44
C LYS A 293 0.95 -18.21 -15.53
N PRO A 294 1.38 -16.94 -15.66
CA PRO A 294 0.96 -16.14 -16.79
C PRO A 294 1.17 -17.05 -17.99
N ALA A 295 0.12 -17.25 -18.79
CA ALA A 295 0.30 -17.82 -20.09
C ALA A 295 1.23 -16.82 -20.78
N SER A 296 2.54 -16.99 -20.60
CA SER A 296 3.50 -16.59 -21.61
C SER A 296 2.94 -17.29 -22.82
N ARG A 297 2.25 -16.51 -23.64
CA ARG A 297 1.80 -16.87 -24.96
C ARG A 297 2.88 -17.78 -25.50
N ARG A 298 2.55 -19.06 -25.75
CA ARG A 298 3.51 -20.05 -26.26
C ARG A 298 4.28 -19.38 -27.40
N GLN A 299 5.49 -18.93 -27.10
CA GLN A 299 6.52 -18.74 -28.09
C GLN A 299 6.89 -20.18 -28.41
N ASP A 300 6.28 -20.69 -29.46
CA ASP A 300 6.69 -21.96 -30.02
C ASP A 300 8.16 -21.83 -30.40
N ALA A 301 9.00 -22.56 -29.65
CA ALA A 301 10.33 -23.04 -29.96
C ALA A 301 11.25 -22.11 -30.79
N VAL A 302 11.91 -21.17 -30.13
CA VAL A 302 13.27 -20.75 -30.53
C VAL A 302 14.24 -21.26 -29.48
N ALA A 303 15.22 -22.04 -29.92
CA ALA A 303 16.11 -22.81 -29.07
C ALA A 303 16.95 -21.91 -28.12
N PRO A 304 17.24 -22.37 -26.90
CA PRO A 304 18.02 -21.61 -25.95
C PRO A 304 19.49 -21.69 -26.35
N ASN A 305 20.08 -20.59 -26.80
CA ASN A 305 21.53 -20.50 -26.87
C ASN A 305 22.05 -19.11 -26.46
N LYS A 306 22.95 -19.19 -25.47
CA LYS A 306 23.84 -18.16 -24.89
C LYS A 306 23.24 -17.14 -23.92
N ALA A 307 23.88 -17.16 -22.75
CA ALA A 307 23.62 -16.36 -21.58
C ALA A 307 24.12 -14.92 -21.71
N ALA A 308 23.41 -14.06 -20.98
CA ALA A 308 23.83 -12.77 -20.44
C ALA A 308 23.89 -11.57 -21.40
N ASP A 309 22.71 -11.06 -21.73
CA ASP A 309 22.42 -9.62 -21.62
C ASP A 309 20.93 -9.47 -21.28
N TYR A 310 20.58 -8.58 -20.35
CA TYR A 310 19.19 -8.34 -19.97
C TYR A 310 18.59 -7.33 -20.96
N THR A 311 18.52 -7.70 -22.24
CA THR A 311 17.67 -7.01 -23.21
C THR A 311 16.27 -7.56 -23.05
N ASP A 312 15.32 -6.70 -22.69
CA ASP A 312 13.91 -7.03 -22.81
C ASP A 312 13.65 -7.17 -24.32
N ASP A 313 13.58 -8.40 -24.84
CA ASP A 313 13.50 -8.71 -26.29
C ASP A 313 12.20 -8.20 -26.97
N ASN A 314 11.42 -7.39 -26.26
CA ASN A 314 10.33 -6.57 -26.78
C ASN A 314 10.69 -5.08 -26.93
N GLU A 315 11.97 -4.70 -26.79
CA GLU A 315 12.40 -3.32 -26.96
C GLU A 315 12.16 -2.85 -28.40
N SER A 316 11.00 -2.21 -28.59
CA SER A 316 10.58 -1.49 -29.78
C SER A 316 11.39 -0.21 -29.97
N TRP A 317 12.69 -0.20 -29.69
CA TRP A 317 13.56 0.97 -29.78
C TRP A 317 14.69 0.69 -30.77
N ILE A 318 14.92 1.60 -31.70
CA ILE A 318 16.14 1.60 -32.50
C ILE A 318 17.00 2.77 -32.04
N VAL A 319 18.26 2.46 -31.76
CA VAL A 319 19.32 3.47 -31.62
C VAL A 319 20.00 3.60 -32.96
N THR A 320 19.71 4.66 -33.71
CA THR A 320 20.44 5.02 -34.93
C THR A 320 21.58 5.98 -34.59
N GLU A 321 22.60 6.06 -35.44
CA GLU A 321 23.63 7.08 -35.34
C GLU A 321 23.40 8.12 -36.45
N GLU A 322 23.14 9.36 -36.07
CA GLU A 322 22.91 10.50 -36.97
C GLU A 322 23.87 11.61 -36.59
N ASP A 323 24.70 12.05 -37.55
CA ASP A 323 25.72 13.09 -37.34
C ASP A 323 26.65 12.81 -36.14
N GLY A 324 27.01 11.53 -35.93
CA GLY A 324 27.85 11.08 -34.81
C GLY A 324 27.14 11.08 -33.45
N ARG A 325 25.81 11.18 -33.41
CA ARG A 325 24.99 11.12 -32.19
C ARG A 325 24.06 9.93 -32.23
N LYS A 326 23.97 9.23 -31.11
CA LYS A 326 22.99 8.15 -30.91
C LYS A 326 21.59 8.75 -30.73
N VAL A 327 20.68 8.43 -31.63
CA VAL A 327 19.28 8.85 -31.64
C VAL A 327 18.41 7.63 -31.34
N THR A 328 17.62 7.71 -30.26
CA THR A 328 16.69 6.64 -29.89
C THR A 328 15.31 6.97 -30.43
N ARG A 329 14.69 6.06 -31.19
CA ARG A 329 13.31 6.21 -31.68
C ARG A 329 12.51 4.94 -31.43
N ARG A 330 11.19 5.05 -31.31
CA ARG A 330 10.32 3.88 -31.23
C ARG A 330 10.08 3.29 -32.61
N VAL A 331 10.12 1.97 -32.73
CA VAL A 331 9.69 1.23 -33.90
C VAL A 331 8.23 0.85 -33.71
N VAL A 332 7.39 1.30 -34.65
CA VAL A 332 6.00 0.85 -34.71
C VAL A 332 5.88 -0.08 -35.92
N PHE A 333 5.34 -1.27 -35.69
CA PHE A 333 5.17 -2.32 -36.70
C PHE A 333 3.70 -2.36 -37.16
N GLY A 334 3.46 -2.23 -38.46
CA GLY A 334 2.14 -2.38 -39.07
C GLY A 334 1.19 -1.19 -38.89
N GLU A 335 -0.03 -1.35 -39.40
CA GLU A 335 -1.12 -0.39 -39.16
C GLU A 335 -1.69 -0.63 -37.75
N ALA A 336 -1.28 0.20 -36.80
CA ALA A 336 -1.90 0.24 -35.48
C ALA A 336 -3.37 0.67 -35.62
N PRO A 337 -4.32 0.02 -34.92
CA PRO A 337 -5.74 0.37 -34.99
C PRO A 337 -6.02 1.80 -34.47
N ASP A 338 -5.12 2.36 -33.66
CA ASP A 338 -5.15 3.75 -33.19
C ASP A 338 -3.74 4.36 -33.26
N ARG A 339 -3.36 4.84 -34.45
CA ARG A 339 -2.03 5.41 -34.70
C ARG A 339 -1.75 6.66 -33.85
N ASP A 340 -2.78 7.45 -33.55
CA ASP A 340 -2.62 8.66 -32.74
C ASP A 340 -2.27 8.32 -31.28
N ALA A 341 -2.88 7.27 -30.73
CA ALA A 341 -2.55 6.78 -29.40
C ALA A 341 -1.13 6.20 -29.33
N ASP A 342 -0.72 5.41 -30.34
CA ASP A 342 0.62 4.83 -30.39
C ASP A 342 1.70 5.90 -30.59
N ASP A 343 1.44 6.91 -31.43
CA ASP A 343 2.34 8.02 -31.60
C ASP A 343 2.51 8.81 -30.30
N TRP A 344 1.39 9.07 -29.59
CA TRP A 344 1.40 9.73 -28.29
C TRP A 344 2.19 8.93 -27.25
N ASN A 345 1.94 7.63 -27.14
CA ASN A 345 2.64 6.74 -26.22
C ASN A 345 4.15 6.72 -26.51
N SER A 346 4.55 6.77 -27.78
CA SER A 346 5.96 6.86 -28.19
C SER A 346 6.63 8.13 -27.68
N MET A 347 5.94 9.27 -27.78
CA MET A 347 6.45 10.52 -27.22
C MET A 347 6.53 10.48 -25.69
N VAL A 348 5.53 9.93 -25.01
CA VAL A 348 5.52 9.79 -23.55
C VAL A 348 6.67 8.90 -23.09
N ASP A 349 6.86 7.74 -23.69
CA ASP A 349 7.94 6.81 -23.35
C ASP A 349 9.32 7.48 -23.56
N LEU A 350 9.54 8.13 -24.70
CA LEU A 350 10.81 8.82 -24.99
C LEU A 350 11.03 10.06 -24.11
N GLY A 351 10.00 10.85 -23.87
CA GLY A 351 10.09 12.10 -23.12
C GLY A 351 10.16 11.88 -21.60
N PHE A 352 9.45 10.88 -21.10
CA PHE A 352 9.29 10.61 -19.67
C PHE A 352 10.24 9.53 -19.17
N VAL A 353 10.32 8.39 -19.86
CA VAL A 353 11.05 7.19 -19.38
C VAL A 353 12.52 7.21 -19.79
N LEU A 354 12.84 7.63 -21.02
CA LEU A 354 14.23 7.66 -21.48
C LEU A 354 15.07 8.66 -20.65
N PRO A 355 16.27 8.29 -20.16
CA PRO A 355 17.15 9.21 -19.47
C PRO A 355 17.47 10.44 -20.33
N ARG A 356 17.52 11.63 -19.71
CA ARG A 356 17.70 12.93 -20.40
C ARG A 356 18.95 12.95 -21.30
N GLU A 357 20.01 12.27 -20.89
CA GLU A 357 21.28 12.19 -21.59
C GLU A 357 21.16 11.43 -22.92
N ARG A 358 20.18 10.52 -23.02
CA ARG A 358 19.88 9.72 -24.21
C ARG A 358 18.80 10.36 -25.11
N GLN A 359 18.12 11.39 -24.63
CA GLN A 359 17.13 12.13 -25.41
C GLN A 359 17.81 13.08 -26.40
N THR A 360 17.27 13.15 -27.62
CA THR A 360 17.64 14.20 -28.58
C THR A 360 17.17 15.57 -28.09
N PRO A 361 17.72 16.70 -28.61
CA PRO A 361 17.23 18.04 -28.23
C PRO A 361 15.72 18.22 -28.43
N LEU A 362 15.18 17.63 -29.49
CA LEU A 362 13.75 17.63 -29.80
C LEU A 362 12.94 16.85 -28.76
N GLN A 363 13.40 15.65 -28.41
CA GLN A 363 12.76 14.83 -27.38
C GLN A 363 12.82 15.46 -25.99
N ARG A 364 13.88 16.22 -25.68
CA ARG A 364 13.99 16.96 -24.41
C ARG A 364 12.93 18.04 -24.27
N VAL A 365 12.57 18.73 -25.36
CA VAL A 365 11.48 19.72 -25.33
C VAL A 365 10.18 19.07 -24.88
N ALA A 366 9.78 17.96 -25.52
CA ALA A 366 8.57 17.24 -25.12
C ALA A 366 8.72 16.64 -23.71
N GLY A 367 9.87 16.07 -23.38
CA GLY A 367 10.12 15.42 -22.10
C GLY A 367 10.10 16.36 -20.90
N ASP A 368 10.64 17.58 -21.02
CA ASP A 368 10.60 18.59 -19.96
C ASP A 368 9.17 19.10 -19.75
N ALA A 369 8.43 19.36 -20.82
CA ALA A 369 7.05 19.78 -20.74
C ALA A 369 6.12 18.68 -20.18
N LEU A 370 6.28 17.42 -20.59
CA LEU A 370 5.53 16.27 -20.06
C LEU A 370 5.77 16.07 -18.56
N LYS A 371 7.02 16.22 -18.11
CA LYS A 371 7.35 16.14 -16.68
C LYS A 371 6.74 17.30 -15.90
N TYR A 372 6.76 18.50 -16.45
CA TYR A 372 6.07 19.65 -15.84
C TYR A 372 4.57 19.41 -15.72
N ASP A 373 3.92 18.95 -16.81
CA ASP A 373 2.50 18.60 -16.84
C ASP A 373 2.15 17.58 -15.74
N GLY A 374 2.89 16.47 -15.71
CA GLY A 374 2.64 15.39 -14.75
C GLY A 374 2.85 15.78 -13.30
N GLU A 375 3.85 16.62 -12.99
CA GLU A 375 4.11 17.05 -11.61
C GLU A 375 3.08 18.06 -11.12
N VAL A 376 2.70 19.05 -11.95
CA VAL A 376 1.68 20.05 -11.59
C VAL A 376 0.30 19.40 -11.45
N LEU A 377 -0.09 18.52 -12.38
CA LEU A 377 -1.34 17.78 -12.29
C LEU A 377 -1.42 16.86 -11.05
N ASN A 378 -0.28 16.40 -10.52
CA ASN A 378 -0.26 15.50 -9.37
C ASN A 378 -0.23 16.24 -8.02
N GLY A 379 0.52 17.33 -7.90
CA GLY A 379 0.64 18.05 -6.63
C GLY A 379 0.97 19.53 -6.73
N GLY A 380 0.69 20.15 -7.88
CA GLY A 380 0.92 21.56 -8.13
C GLY A 380 2.39 21.92 -8.33
N HIS A 381 2.67 23.22 -8.46
CA HIS A 381 4.03 23.72 -8.66
C HIS A 381 4.95 23.41 -7.47
N LEU A 382 4.41 23.27 -6.25
CA LEU A 382 5.22 22.83 -5.10
C LEU A 382 5.85 21.45 -5.37
N GLN A 383 5.06 20.49 -5.88
CA GLN A 383 5.57 19.16 -6.22
C GLN A 383 6.66 19.23 -7.29
N TYR A 384 6.41 20.03 -8.33
CA TYR A 384 7.36 20.21 -9.42
C TYR A 384 8.72 20.69 -8.90
N PHE A 385 8.76 21.72 -8.06
CA PHE A 385 10.04 22.23 -7.54
C PHE A 385 10.72 21.30 -6.54
N GLU A 386 9.98 20.61 -5.68
CA GLU A 386 10.57 19.64 -4.74
C GLU A 386 11.17 18.43 -5.47
N ASN A 387 10.53 17.96 -6.56
CA ASN A 387 10.98 16.79 -7.31
C ASN A 387 12.07 17.12 -8.34
N ARG A 388 11.99 18.29 -8.98
CA ARG A 388 12.85 18.66 -10.11
C ARG A 388 13.89 19.71 -9.74
N GLY A 389 13.62 20.57 -8.77
CA GLY A 389 14.50 21.67 -8.41
C GLY A 389 14.57 22.78 -9.47
N GLU A 390 15.33 23.82 -9.14
CA GLU A 390 15.38 25.07 -9.89
C GLU A 390 16.02 24.95 -11.28
N ALA A 391 17.11 24.18 -11.43
CA ALA A 391 17.82 24.07 -12.70
C ALA A 391 16.94 23.50 -13.82
N HIS A 392 16.05 22.57 -13.48
CA HIS A 392 15.11 21.97 -14.43
C HIS A 392 13.96 22.91 -14.81
N ALA A 393 13.62 23.89 -13.97
CA ALA A 393 12.60 24.89 -14.27
C ALA A 393 13.00 25.77 -15.45
N GLU A 394 14.26 26.19 -15.54
CA GLU A 394 14.73 27.02 -16.65
C GLU A 394 14.73 26.25 -17.98
N ASP A 395 15.14 24.97 -17.97
CA ASP A 395 15.03 24.09 -19.12
C ASP A 395 13.57 23.92 -19.58
N THR A 396 12.67 23.75 -18.61
CA THR A 396 11.23 23.61 -18.88
C THR A 396 10.62 24.89 -19.44
N ILE A 397 11.01 26.07 -18.93
CA ILE A 397 10.58 27.36 -19.49
C ILE A 397 10.99 27.50 -20.96
N ARG A 398 12.23 27.10 -21.31
CA ARG A 398 12.69 27.07 -22.71
C ARG A 398 11.92 26.05 -23.55
N ALA A 399 11.59 24.90 -22.98
CA ALA A 399 10.78 23.89 -23.66
C ALA A 399 9.36 24.40 -23.95
N LEU A 400 8.71 25.05 -22.97
CA LEU A 400 7.38 25.65 -23.13
C LEU A 400 7.40 26.76 -24.20
N GLU A 401 8.46 27.56 -24.26
CA GLU A 401 8.68 28.53 -25.34
C GLU A 401 8.78 27.85 -26.72
N ALA A 402 9.57 26.77 -26.82
CA ALA A 402 9.73 26.00 -28.06
C ALA A 402 8.43 25.32 -28.52
N LEU A 403 7.53 24.99 -27.59
CA LEU A 403 6.18 24.51 -27.88
C LEU A 403 5.20 25.62 -28.31
N GLY A 404 5.55 26.89 -28.06
CA GLY A 404 4.64 28.03 -28.22
C GLY A 404 3.62 28.17 -27.07
N ALA A 405 3.81 27.45 -25.96
CA ALA A 405 2.92 27.42 -24.80
C ALA A 405 3.15 28.63 -23.87
N ARG A 406 2.91 29.85 -24.38
CA ARG A 406 3.28 31.11 -23.72
C ARG A 406 2.63 31.32 -22.34
N ASP A 407 1.37 30.92 -22.18
CA ASP A 407 0.67 31.07 -20.89
C ASP A 407 1.30 30.16 -19.83
N HIS A 408 1.50 28.88 -20.17
CA HIS A 408 2.21 27.91 -19.31
C HIS A 408 3.63 28.38 -18.98
N GLN A 409 4.36 28.93 -19.97
CA GLN A 409 5.69 29.51 -19.77
C GLN A 409 5.65 30.65 -18.75
N ALA A 410 4.70 31.58 -18.88
CA ALA A 410 4.55 32.71 -17.96
C ALA A 410 4.21 32.25 -16.54
N ILE A 411 3.32 31.27 -16.40
CA ILE A 411 2.94 30.68 -15.11
C ILE A 411 4.15 30.04 -14.43
N LEU A 412 4.90 29.18 -15.13
CA LEU A 412 6.08 28.55 -14.55
C LEU A 412 7.18 29.58 -14.22
N THR A 413 7.33 30.63 -15.02
CA THR A 413 8.26 31.73 -14.74
C THR A 413 7.89 32.46 -13.44
N ALA A 414 6.60 32.76 -13.25
CA ALA A 414 6.10 33.36 -12.01
C ALA A 414 6.27 32.43 -10.81
N ALA A 415 5.99 31.13 -10.99
CA ALA A 415 6.19 30.11 -9.96
C ALA A 415 7.67 29.99 -9.58
N LEU A 416 8.59 30.04 -10.54
CA LEU A 416 10.02 30.02 -10.29
C LEU A 416 10.51 31.27 -9.54
N ALA A 417 9.96 32.44 -9.87
CA ALA A 417 10.26 33.68 -9.13
C ALA A 417 9.77 33.60 -7.67
N ALA A 418 8.54 33.10 -7.45
CA ALA A 418 8.01 32.84 -6.11
C ALA A 418 8.84 31.79 -5.36
N TRP A 419 9.29 30.74 -6.06
CA TRP A 419 10.24 29.77 -5.54
C TRP A 419 11.51 30.48 -5.05
N ARG A 420 12.25 31.17 -5.92
CA ARG A 420 13.49 31.86 -5.54
C ARG A 420 13.36 32.89 -4.42
N GLY A 421 12.18 33.50 -4.26
CA GLY A 421 11.92 34.54 -3.26
C GLY A 421 11.90 34.07 -1.79
N GLN A 422 11.92 32.75 -1.51
CA GLN A 422 11.88 32.22 -0.15
C GLN A 422 13.01 31.24 0.14
N SER A 423 13.59 31.35 1.34
CA SER A 423 14.49 30.33 1.87
C SER A 423 13.67 29.14 2.37
N ARG A 424 13.83 27.97 1.73
CA ARG A 424 13.11 26.75 2.08
C ARG A 424 14.01 25.73 2.76
N LYS A 425 13.42 25.00 3.70
CA LYS A 425 14.02 23.77 4.23
C LYS A 425 13.56 22.61 3.34
N PRO A 426 14.42 21.65 2.99
CA PRO A 426 14.02 20.48 2.23
C PRO A 426 12.91 19.72 2.94
N ILE A 427 11.85 19.36 2.21
CA ILE A 427 10.75 18.56 2.73
C ILE A 427 11.20 17.10 2.87
N ARG A 428 11.09 16.52 4.07
CA ARG A 428 11.66 15.19 4.37
C ARG A 428 10.61 14.08 4.48
N SER A 429 9.33 14.42 4.41
CA SER A 429 8.25 13.44 4.54
C SER A 429 6.98 13.88 3.84
N ALA A 430 6.14 12.93 3.45
CA ALA A 430 4.82 13.20 2.87
C ALA A 430 3.91 14.02 3.80
N LEU A 431 4.04 13.88 5.12
CA LEU A 431 3.28 14.69 6.08
C LEU A 431 3.74 16.16 6.08
N GLU A 432 5.04 16.39 5.98
CA GLU A 432 5.61 17.73 5.85
C GLU A 432 5.20 18.36 4.51
N TYR A 433 5.24 17.58 3.44
CA TYR A 433 4.74 17.98 2.12
C TYR A 433 3.28 18.43 2.18
N SER A 434 2.39 17.60 2.72
CA SER A 434 0.96 17.92 2.82
C SER A 434 0.70 19.18 3.65
N ARG A 435 1.45 19.40 4.74
CA ARG A 435 1.33 20.64 5.51
C ARG A 435 1.75 21.85 4.69
N LYS A 436 2.87 21.74 3.98
CA LYS A 436 3.40 22.83 3.15
C LYS A 436 2.47 23.15 1.98
N ALA A 437 1.93 22.14 1.31
CA ALA A 437 0.94 22.29 0.25
C ALA A 437 -0.31 23.03 0.75
N ASN A 438 -0.80 22.70 1.96
CA ASN A 438 -1.95 23.37 2.57
C ASN A 438 -1.69 24.84 2.98
N GLU A 439 -0.45 25.33 2.93
CA GLU A 439 -0.17 26.76 3.09
C GLU A 439 -0.58 27.57 1.85
N GLY A 440 -0.88 26.90 0.73
CA GLY A 440 -1.43 27.50 -0.47
C GLY A 440 -0.46 28.41 -1.23
N GLU A 441 0.84 28.17 -1.09
CA GLU A 441 1.91 29.03 -1.66
C GLU A 441 1.77 29.21 -3.19
N PHE A 442 1.32 28.16 -3.89
CA PHE A 442 1.19 28.14 -5.34
C PHE A 442 -0.26 28.05 -5.85
N ASP A 443 -1.27 28.06 -4.97
CA ASP A 443 -2.68 27.78 -5.35
C ASP A 443 -3.20 28.68 -6.49
N ALA A 444 -2.83 29.96 -6.47
CA ALA A 444 -3.24 30.91 -7.51
C ALA A 444 -2.59 30.60 -8.87
N LEU A 445 -1.34 30.12 -8.88
CA LEU A 445 -0.61 29.75 -10.09
C LEU A 445 -1.03 28.37 -10.59
N ASP A 446 -1.29 27.43 -9.69
CA ASP A 446 -1.90 26.13 -10.00
C ASP A 446 -3.28 26.33 -10.65
N SER A 447 -4.11 27.22 -10.08
CA SER A 447 -5.42 27.56 -10.67
C SER A 447 -5.31 28.17 -12.06
N GLN A 448 -4.32 29.06 -12.28
CA GLN A 448 -4.05 29.63 -13.61
C GLN A 448 -3.61 28.56 -14.61
N TYR A 449 -2.78 27.62 -14.17
CA TYR A 449 -2.34 26.50 -14.98
C TYR A 449 -3.52 25.64 -15.44
N TYR A 450 -4.42 25.26 -14.53
CA TYR A 450 -5.62 24.49 -14.88
C TYR A 450 -6.61 25.24 -15.77
N ALA A 451 -6.63 26.58 -15.68
CA ALA A 451 -7.51 27.43 -16.49
C ALA A 451 -6.94 27.78 -17.87
N ALA A 452 -5.64 27.56 -18.11
CA ALA A 452 -4.97 27.93 -19.35
C ALA A 452 -5.53 27.15 -20.54
N GLN A 453 -5.75 27.86 -21.66
CA GLN A 453 -6.29 27.30 -22.90
C GLN A 453 -5.48 27.78 -24.11
N PRO A 454 -5.00 26.88 -24.99
CA PRO A 454 -5.07 25.43 -24.91
C PRO A 454 -4.33 24.84 -23.69
N ASP A 455 -4.73 23.64 -23.27
CA ASP A 455 -3.96 22.89 -22.28
C ASP A 455 -2.58 22.47 -22.82
N LEU A 456 -1.66 22.13 -21.92
CA LEU A 456 -0.29 21.80 -22.32
C LEU A 456 -0.22 20.53 -23.19
N ASN A 457 -1.13 19.58 -22.97
CA ASN A 457 -1.25 18.37 -23.80
C ASN A 457 -1.61 18.69 -25.26
N SER A 458 -2.42 19.71 -25.51
CA SER A 458 -2.75 20.18 -26.87
C SER A 458 -1.51 20.71 -27.60
N TYR A 459 -0.65 21.47 -26.90
CA TYR A 459 0.63 21.93 -27.46
C TYR A 459 1.58 20.75 -27.74
N LEU A 460 1.66 19.78 -26.82
CA LEU A 460 2.46 18.58 -27.00
C LEU A 460 1.99 17.73 -28.19
N ARG A 461 0.67 17.59 -28.41
CA ARG A 461 0.12 16.89 -29.57
C ARG A 461 0.45 17.60 -30.88
N ALA A 462 0.32 18.93 -30.92
CA ALA A 462 0.72 19.72 -32.09
C ALA A 462 2.23 19.60 -32.37
N TYR A 463 3.05 19.59 -31.32
CA TYR A 463 4.49 19.41 -31.43
C TYR A 463 4.85 18.02 -31.96
N LEU A 464 4.21 16.96 -31.46
CA LEU A 464 4.39 15.60 -31.95
C LEU A 464 4.01 15.48 -33.43
N ALA A 465 2.86 16.00 -33.84
CA ALA A 465 2.41 15.97 -35.23
C ALA A 465 3.42 16.64 -36.18
N LYS A 466 4.02 17.76 -35.75
CA LYS A 466 5.05 18.48 -36.54
C LYS A 466 6.40 17.76 -36.59
N ASN A 467 6.71 16.95 -35.57
CA ASN A 467 8.04 16.38 -35.35
C ASN A 467 8.02 14.85 -35.24
N ARG A 468 7.04 14.19 -35.84
CA ARG A 468 6.74 12.76 -35.67
C ARG A 468 7.98 11.87 -35.87
N ASP A 469 8.74 12.14 -36.93
CA ASP A 469 9.95 11.39 -37.30
C ASP A 469 11.09 11.48 -36.26
N GLY A 470 11.02 12.48 -35.36
CA GLY A 470 11.93 12.61 -34.22
C GLY A 470 11.62 11.63 -33.07
N PHE A 471 10.44 11.03 -33.08
CA PHE A 471 9.97 10.11 -32.04
C PHE A 471 9.78 8.68 -32.57
N ILE A 472 9.38 8.54 -33.84
CA ILE A 472 8.85 7.28 -34.38
C ILE A 472 9.54 6.93 -35.68
N VAL A 473 9.86 5.65 -35.84
CA VAL A 473 10.27 5.04 -37.11
C VAL A 473 9.19 4.04 -37.50
N ASP A 474 8.47 4.33 -38.58
CA ASP A 474 7.59 3.34 -39.17
C ASP A 474 8.46 2.27 -39.85
N ARG A 475 8.27 1.01 -39.44
CA ARG A 475 8.92 -0.11 -40.12
C ARG A 475 7.84 -0.88 -40.89
N PRO A 476 7.97 -1.01 -42.22
CA PRO A 476 7.04 -1.83 -42.98
C PRO A 476 7.04 -3.26 -42.42
N LEU A 477 5.86 -3.89 -42.41
CA LEU A 477 5.73 -5.33 -42.19
C LEU A 477 6.27 -6.03 -43.45
N ASP A 478 7.58 -6.03 -43.64
CA ASP A 478 8.20 -6.86 -44.65
C ASP A 478 8.02 -8.33 -44.19
N GLY A 479 7.30 -9.10 -45.02
CA GLY A 479 6.83 -10.47 -44.73
C GLY A 479 7.90 -11.54 -44.65
#